data_AF-A0A952R7V6-F1
#
_entry.id   AF-A0A952R7V6-F1
#
_cell.length_a   1.000
_cell.length_b   1.000
_cell.length_c   1.000
_cell.angle_alpha   90.00
_cell.angle_beta   90.00
_cell.angle_gamma   90.00
#
_symmetry.space_group_name_H-M   'P 1'
#
loop_
_entity.id
_entity.type
_entity.pdbx_description
1 polymer ?
#
loop_
_entity_poly.entity_id
_entity_poly.type
_entity_poly.pdbx_seq_one_letter_code
_entity_poly.pdbx_strand_id
1 'polypeptide(L)'
;MFPVAHDRHYAWRWPFATLGLILLNVVLWLGTCHSLPDDAAEAEQKQQIALTFVAEHPEVTPCPGFTPERVAEAKQARRAGARVAWLTAPSTDDPDAQARQLCREAAKASKKSLAHQYGYVPAAPRAVALVTHAFLHSSIWHLALNLWFLWLAAVALEDVWGRAAFPAFYLLAAAAGAIAHHLSAPGSGVPLIGASGAVSGVIGAFLVCHPRAKIQVATLGRYSGARIVPMPAYLLLPLWALVELFGAFTATRGDTAYWAHLGGFCFGGLVATLLKSTGLEARLEARLAATRGFDSPTRSSPSAPQTTSGGWGASLTIPGSDTRGASSAASRSKPSAPSTPDDAQTRDLPRPSRPK
;
A
#
# COMPACT_ATOMS: atom_id res chain seq x y z
N MET A 1 6.11 -8.89 14.11
CA MET A 1 7.16 -7.93 14.48
C MET A 1 8.23 -8.02 13.39
N PHE A 2 8.32 -7.02 12.51
CA PHE A 2 9.11 -7.11 11.27
C PHE A 2 10.39 -6.27 11.37
N PRO A 3 11.59 -6.85 11.18
CA PRO A 3 12.81 -6.08 11.07
C PRO A 3 12.91 -5.45 9.69
N VAL A 4 12.89 -4.11 9.63
CA VAL A 4 13.27 -3.37 8.43
C VAL A 4 14.60 -2.69 8.73
N ALA A 5 15.65 -3.12 8.03
CA ALA A 5 16.97 -2.53 8.16
C ALA A 5 17.00 -1.16 7.45
N HIS A 6 17.02 -0.09 8.23
CA HIS A 6 17.58 1.19 7.82
C HIS A 6 18.86 1.46 8.62
N ASP A 7 19.81 2.15 8.01
CA ASP A 7 21.13 2.30 8.57
C ASP A 7 21.11 3.00 9.95
N ARG A 8 21.54 2.24 10.96
CA ARG A 8 21.99 2.62 12.31
C ARG A 8 21.01 2.67 13.50
N HIS A 9 19.68 2.66 13.35
CA HIS A 9 18.78 2.62 14.53
C HIS A 9 17.55 1.72 14.38
N TYR A 10 17.64 0.49 14.93
CA TYR A 10 16.49 -0.41 15.11
C TYR A 10 15.60 0.05 16.29
N ALA A 11 14.66 0.95 16.03
CA ALA A 11 13.58 1.26 16.95
C ALA A 11 12.30 0.52 16.52
N TRP A 12 12.06 -0.66 17.08
CA TRP A 12 10.88 -1.47 16.77
C TRP A 12 9.60 -0.75 17.17
N ARG A 13 8.77 -0.37 16.21
CA ARG A 13 7.48 0.31 16.44
C ARG A 13 6.33 -0.53 15.92
N TRP A 14 5.26 -0.57 16.71
CA TRP A 14 3.99 -1.14 16.26
C TRP A 14 3.29 -0.15 15.32
N PRO A 15 2.92 -0.58 14.10
CA PRO A 15 2.26 0.29 13.13
C PRO A 15 0.74 0.36 13.44
N PHE A 16 0.41 0.94 14.60
CA PHE A 16 -0.97 1.01 15.09
C PHE A 16 -1.89 1.82 14.18
N ALA A 17 -1.37 2.82 13.45
CA ALA A 17 -2.19 3.61 12.55
C ALA A 17 -2.56 2.80 11.29
N THR A 18 -1.60 2.05 10.74
CA THR A 18 -1.79 1.09 9.64
C THR A 18 -2.73 -0.04 10.06
N LEU A 19 -2.50 -0.66 11.22
CA LEU A 19 -3.36 -1.71 11.76
C LEU A 19 -4.78 -1.19 12.06
N GLY A 20 -4.90 0.06 12.51
CA GLY A 20 -6.19 0.73 12.73
C GLY A 20 -6.95 0.95 11.41
N LEU A 21 -6.29 1.41 10.35
CA LEU A 21 -6.89 1.53 9.01
C LEU A 21 -7.29 0.17 8.44
N ILE A 22 -6.46 -0.86 8.62
CA ILE A 22 -6.77 -2.24 8.20
C ILE A 22 -8.01 -2.75 8.94
N LEU A 23 -8.05 -2.63 10.28
CA LEU A 23 -9.17 -3.06 11.10
C LEU A 23 -10.46 -2.30 10.74
N LEU A 24 -10.38 -0.99 10.55
CA LEU A 24 -11.52 -0.16 10.15
C LEU A 24 -12.12 -0.61 8.82
N ASN A 25 -11.27 -0.88 7.82
CA ASN A 25 -11.71 -1.41 6.52
C ASN A 25 -12.35 -2.80 6.65
N VAL A 26 -11.79 -3.70 7.47
CA VAL A 26 -12.38 -5.02 7.73
C VAL A 26 -13.74 -4.91 8.42
N VAL A 27 -13.86 -4.07 9.47
CA VAL A 27 -15.12 -3.88 10.21
C VAL A 27 -16.20 -3.27 9.32
N LEU A 28 -15.88 -2.23 8.54
CA LEU A 28 -16.82 -1.62 7.61
C LEU A 28 -17.22 -2.56 6.47
N TRP A 29 -16.28 -3.37 5.96
CA TRP A 29 -16.63 -4.42 4.99
C TRP A 29 -17.55 -5.48 5.61
N LEU A 30 -17.27 -6.01 6.79
CA LEU A 30 -18.18 -6.96 7.47
C LEU A 30 -19.59 -6.40 7.68
N GLY A 31 -19.70 -5.10 7.99
CA GLY A 31 -20.99 -4.40 8.12
C GLY A 31 -21.71 -4.09 6.81
N THR A 32 -21.06 -4.24 5.64
CA THR A 32 -21.62 -3.86 4.33
C THR A 32 -21.61 -4.97 3.28
N CYS A 33 -20.84 -6.05 3.46
CA CYS A 33 -20.57 -7.06 2.44
C CYS A 33 -21.79 -7.85 1.95
N HIS A 34 -22.86 -7.91 2.75
CA HIS A 34 -24.12 -8.57 2.40
C HIS A 34 -25.10 -7.67 1.63
N SER A 35 -24.97 -6.34 1.73
CA SER A 35 -25.93 -5.39 1.14
C SER A 35 -25.31 -4.57 0.00
N LEU A 36 -24.04 -4.22 0.10
CA LEU A 36 -23.33 -3.40 -0.88
C LEU A 36 -23.34 -3.99 -2.30
N PRO A 37 -23.11 -5.30 -2.54
CA PRO A 37 -23.12 -5.85 -3.90
C PRO A 37 -24.51 -5.80 -4.53
N ASP A 38 -25.52 -6.29 -3.82
CA ASP A 38 -26.89 -6.42 -4.34
C ASP A 38 -27.56 -5.05 -4.53
N ASP A 39 -27.44 -4.15 -3.55
CA ASP A 39 -28.03 -2.81 -3.66
C ASP A 39 -27.30 -1.93 -4.70
N ALA A 40 -26.00 -2.14 -4.93
CA ALA A 40 -25.27 -1.48 -6.01
C ALA A 40 -25.70 -2.00 -7.39
N ALA A 41 -25.80 -3.32 -7.56
CA ALA A 41 -26.28 -3.93 -8.80
C ALA A 41 -27.72 -3.51 -9.13
N GLU A 42 -28.63 -3.51 -8.14
CA GLU A 42 -30.03 -3.04 -8.32
C GLU A 42 -30.07 -1.57 -8.76
N ALA A 43 -29.26 -0.71 -8.14
CA ALA A 43 -29.20 0.72 -8.45
C ALA A 43 -28.57 1.01 -9.81
N GLU A 44 -27.47 0.33 -10.15
CA GLU A 44 -26.83 0.46 -11.46
C GLU A 44 -27.78 -0.01 -12.57
N GLN A 45 -28.38 -1.20 -12.42
CA GLN A 45 -29.33 -1.73 -13.39
C GLN A 45 -30.47 -0.74 -13.65
N LYS A 46 -31.11 -0.22 -12.59
CA LYS A 46 -32.22 0.73 -12.75
C LYS A 46 -31.77 2.08 -13.33
N GLN A 47 -30.57 2.57 -13.00
CA GLN A 47 -30.02 3.75 -13.67
C GLN A 47 -29.76 3.51 -15.16
N GLN A 48 -29.16 2.38 -15.54
CA GLN A 48 -28.90 2.04 -16.94
C GLN A 48 -30.21 1.95 -17.73
N ILE A 49 -31.23 1.28 -17.19
CA ILE A 49 -32.57 1.18 -17.79
C ILE A 49 -33.17 2.56 -18.07
N ALA A 50 -33.24 3.42 -17.05
CA ALA A 50 -33.81 4.76 -17.21
C ALA A 50 -32.98 5.61 -18.18
N LEU A 51 -31.66 5.50 -18.17
CA LEU A 51 -30.75 6.27 -19.03
C LEU A 51 -30.85 5.84 -20.50
N THR A 52 -30.95 4.54 -20.78
CA THR A 52 -31.16 4.02 -22.14
C THR A 52 -32.53 4.44 -22.67
N PHE A 53 -33.59 4.37 -21.86
CA PHE A 53 -34.93 4.83 -22.26
C PHE A 53 -34.92 6.32 -22.66
N VAL A 54 -34.37 7.19 -21.81
CA VAL A 54 -34.23 8.64 -22.11
C VAL A 54 -33.34 8.90 -23.33
N ALA A 55 -32.34 8.07 -23.62
CA ALA A 55 -31.49 8.20 -24.80
C ALA A 55 -32.16 7.78 -26.11
N GLU A 56 -33.15 6.88 -26.05
CA GLU A 56 -33.99 6.44 -27.17
C GLU A 56 -35.16 7.39 -27.44
N HIS A 57 -35.67 8.09 -26.42
CA HIS A 57 -36.80 9.04 -26.46
C HIS A 57 -36.37 10.51 -26.33
N PRO A 58 -35.89 11.18 -27.40
CA PRO A 58 -35.41 12.58 -27.34
C PRO A 58 -36.50 13.62 -27.03
N GLU A 59 -37.78 13.26 -27.17
CA GLU A 59 -38.94 14.08 -26.82
C GLU A 59 -39.18 14.19 -25.30
N VAL A 60 -38.63 13.26 -24.52
CA VAL A 60 -38.82 13.16 -23.07
C VAL A 60 -37.85 14.08 -22.32
N THR A 61 -38.32 14.69 -21.22
CA THR A 61 -37.45 15.45 -20.30
C THR A 61 -36.51 14.51 -19.52
N PRO A 62 -35.17 14.68 -19.57
CA PRO A 62 -34.23 13.81 -18.88
C PRO A 62 -34.40 13.75 -17.36
N CYS A 63 -34.09 12.59 -16.76
CA CYS A 63 -34.10 12.43 -15.30
C CYS A 63 -33.09 13.38 -14.62
N PRO A 64 -33.37 13.88 -13.40
CA PRO A 64 -32.36 14.60 -12.60
C PRO A 64 -31.07 13.79 -12.43
N GLY A 65 -29.93 14.38 -12.77
CA GLY A 65 -28.61 13.72 -12.75
C GLY A 65 -28.24 12.97 -14.03
N PHE A 66 -29.10 12.92 -15.04
CA PHE A 66 -28.75 12.46 -16.40
C PHE A 66 -28.35 13.67 -17.24
N THR A 67 -27.06 14.03 -17.17
CA THR A 67 -26.51 15.14 -17.98
C THR A 67 -26.60 14.82 -19.48
N PRO A 68 -26.61 15.84 -20.36
CA PRO A 68 -26.61 15.62 -21.81
C PRO A 68 -25.48 14.71 -22.29
N GLU A 69 -24.32 14.78 -21.66
CA GLU A 69 -23.16 13.90 -21.90
C GLU A 69 -23.49 12.43 -21.63
N ARG A 70 -24.03 12.09 -20.45
CA ARG A 70 -24.46 10.71 -20.12
C ARG A 70 -25.48 10.16 -21.11
N VAL A 71 -26.42 11.00 -21.54
CA VAL A 71 -27.46 10.61 -22.51
C VAL A 71 -26.84 10.36 -23.89
N ALA A 72 -25.87 11.17 -24.30
CA ALA A 72 -25.11 10.97 -25.53
C ALA A 72 -24.23 9.71 -25.49
N GLU A 73 -23.53 9.44 -24.38
CA GLU A 73 -22.76 8.22 -24.14
C GLU A 73 -23.64 6.97 -24.21
N ALA A 74 -24.79 6.97 -23.54
CA ALA A 74 -25.73 5.85 -23.58
C ALA A 74 -26.25 5.60 -25.01
N LYS A 75 -26.54 6.67 -25.76
CA LYS A 75 -26.93 6.61 -27.18
C LYS A 75 -25.81 6.04 -28.06
N GLN A 76 -24.55 6.38 -27.79
CA GLN A 76 -23.39 5.85 -28.50
C GLN A 76 -23.15 4.36 -28.16
N ALA A 77 -23.20 3.98 -26.90
CA ALA A 77 -23.07 2.59 -26.46
C ALA A 77 -24.16 1.70 -27.09
N ARG A 78 -25.40 2.19 -27.13
CA ARG A 78 -26.54 1.52 -27.77
C ARG A 78 -26.30 1.30 -29.28
N ARG A 79 -25.82 2.33 -29.99
CA ARG A 79 -25.43 2.25 -31.42
C ARG A 79 -24.28 1.28 -31.67
N ALA A 80 -23.35 1.16 -30.73
CA ALA A 80 -22.26 0.19 -30.77
C ALA A 80 -22.68 -1.27 -30.47
N GLY A 81 -23.99 -1.53 -30.33
CA GLY A 81 -24.51 -2.88 -30.10
C GLY A 81 -24.39 -3.36 -28.66
N ALA A 82 -24.19 -2.46 -27.69
CA ALA A 82 -24.23 -2.83 -26.28
C ALA A 82 -25.61 -3.42 -25.93
N ARG A 83 -25.63 -4.74 -25.67
CA ARG A 83 -26.80 -5.43 -25.13
C ARG A 83 -26.95 -5.06 -23.66
N VAL A 84 -27.71 -4.00 -23.38
CA VAL A 84 -28.42 -3.90 -22.10
C VAL A 84 -29.30 -5.15 -22.04
N ALA A 85 -29.03 -6.03 -21.07
CA ALA A 85 -29.32 -7.46 -21.22
C ALA A 85 -30.82 -7.80 -21.37
N TRP A 86 -31.70 -6.87 -20.98
CA TRP A 86 -33.14 -6.93 -21.11
C TRP A 86 -33.67 -5.54 -21.42
N LEU A 87 -34.89 -5.47 -21.97
CA LEU A 87 -35.62 -4.29 -22.48
C LEU A 87 -35.30 -3.90 -23.93
N THR A 88 -36.06 -4.50 -24.85
CA THR A 88 -36.90 -3.65 -25.71
C THR A 88 -37.63 -2.66 -24.81
N ALA A 89 -37.54 -1.34 -25.08
CA ALA A 89 -38.35 -0.36 -24.36
C ALA A 89 -39.82 -0.82 -24.40
N PRO A 90 -40.51 -0.99 -23.25
CA PRO A 90 -41.90 -1.41 -23.26
C PRO A 90 -42.71 -0.42 -24.10
N SER A 91 -43.45 -0.90 -25.10
CA SER A 91 -44.29 -0.04 -25.94
C SER A 91 -45.27 0.70 -25.06
N THR A 92 -45.21 2.03 -25.10
CA THR A 92 -46.08 2.92 -24.33
C THR A 92 -46.73 3.93 -25.26
N ASP A 93 -47.98 4.27 -24.97
CA ASP A 93 -48.68 5.39 -25.60
C ASP A 93 -48.28 6.73 -24.95
N ASP A 94 -47.62 6.70 -23.78
CA ASP A 94 -47.09 7.87 -23.05
C ASP A 94 -45.61 7.61 -22.64
N PRO A 95 -44.64 8.00 -23.50
CA PRO A 95 -43.20 7.93 -23.19
C PRO A 95 -42.81 8.74 -21.95
N ASP A 96 -43.53 9.83 -21.71
CA ASP A 96 -43.27 10.81 -20.67
C ASP A 96 -43.64 10.25 -19.28
N ALA A 97 -44.77 9.57 -19.15
CA ALA A 97 -45.17 8.87 -17.91
C ALA A 97 -44.24 7.70 -17.60
N GLN A 98 -43.85 6.93 -18.62
CA GLN A 98 -42.92 5.82 -18.46
C GLN A 98 -41.54 6.30 -18.02
N ALA A 99 -40.99 7.33 -18.66
CA ALA A 99 -39.74 7.95 -18.24
C ALA A 99 -39.81 8.43 -16.79
N ARG A 100 -40.87 9.18 -16.42
CA ARG A 100 -41.09 9.62 -15.03
C ARG A 100 -41.12 8.45 -14.05
N GLN A 101 -41.67 7.29 -14.42
CA GLN A 101 -41.63 6.08 -13.60
C GLN A 101 -40.21 5.53 -13.46
N LEU A 102 -39.51 5.30 -14.57
CA LEU A 102 -38.15 4.75 -14.57
C LEU A 102 -37.17 5.66 -13.81
N CYS A 103 -37.27 6.99 -13.99
CA CYS A 103 -36.52 7.98 -13.21
C CYS A 103 -36.77 7.84 -11.69
N ARG A 104 -38.02 7.65 -11.26
CA ARG A 104 -38.37 7.47 -9.83
C ARG A 104 -37.82 6.15 -9.27
N GLU A 105 -37.89 5.06 -10.04
CA GLU A 105 -37.38 3.75 -9.63
C GLU A 105 -35.85 3.74 -9.52
N ALA A 106 -35.16 4.32 -10.50
CA ALA A 106 -33.71 4.54 -10.47
C ALA A 106 -33.29 5.41 -9.26
N ALA A 107 -33.95 6.55 -9.07
CA ALA A 107 -33.66 7.44 -7.93
C ALA A 107 -33.93 6.77 -6.57
N LYS A 108 -34.96 5.92 -6.47
CA LYS A 108 -35.26 5.14 -5.25
C LYS A 108 -34.17 4.10 -4.98
N ALA A 109 -33.73 3.37 -6.00
CA ALA A 109 -32.68 2.36 -5.86
C ALA A 109 -31.31 2.99 -5.52
N SER A 110 -30.92 4.08 -6.18
CA SER A 110 -29.71 4.82 -5.82
C SER A 110 -29.77 5.43 -4.41
N LYS A 111 -30.94 5.88 -3.92
CA LYS A 111 -31.08 6.31 -2.52
C LYS A 111 -30.93 5.16 -1.51
N LYS A 112 -31.32 3.94 -1.88
CA LYS A 112 -31.14 2.73 -1.06
C LYS A 112 -29.67 2.27 -1.05
N SER A 113 -28.98 2.34 -2.20
CA SER A 113 -27.63 1.82 -2.36
C SER A 113 -26.58 2.48 -1.48
N LEU A 114 -25.87 1.65 -0.69
CA LEU A 114 -24.71 2.08 0.10
C LEU A 114 -23.60 2.67 -0.77
N ALA A 115 -23.44 2.18 -2.02
CA ALA A 115 -22.46 2.69 -2.97
C ALA A 115 -22.78 4.13 -3.39
N HIS A 116 -24.05 4.45 -3.67
CA HIS A 116 -24.47 5.83 -3.99
C HIS A 116 -24.57 6.75 -2.76
N GLN A 117 -24.76 6.21 -1.54
CA GLN A 117 -24.80 6.99 -0.30
C GLN A 117 -23.41 7.42 0.19
N TYR A 118 -22.44 6.51 0.16
CA TYR A 118 -21.11 6.67 0.77
C TYR A 118 -19.93 6.56 -0.22
N GLY A 119 -20.14 6.03 -1.42
CA GLY A 119 -19.18 6.10 -2.53
C GLY A 119 -19.18 7.46 -3.20
N TYR A 120 -18.12 7.76 -3.94
CA TYR A 120 -17.97 9.04 -4.63
C TYR A 120 -18.58 8.97 -6.02
N VAL A 121 -19.71 9.66 -6.23
CA VAL A 121 -20.41 9.72 -7.53
C VAL A 121 -20.03 11.01 -8.25
N PRO A 122 -19.29 10.99 -9.37
CA PRO A 122 -18.87 12.21 -10.05
C PRO A 122 -20.02 13.14 -10.45
N ALA A 123 -21.13 12.60 -10.95
CA ALA A 123 -22.32 13.37 -11.35
C ALA A 123 -23.13 13.96 -10.17
N ALA A 124 -22.83 13.56 -8.94
CA ALA A 124 -23.52 14.01 -7.73
C ALA A 124 -22.51 14.13 -6.55
N PRO A 125 -21.51 15.02 -6.68
CA PRO A 125 -20.36 15.01 -5.79
C PRO A 125 -20.75 15.43 -4.37
N ARG A 126 -20.27 14.69 -3.38
CA ARG A 126 -20.50 14.92 -1.95
C ARG A 126 -19.16 15.04 -1.25
N ALA A 127 -18.92 16.12 -0.50
CA ALA A 127 -17.63 16.33 0.17
C ALA A 127 -17.24 15.19 1.12
N VAL A 128 -18.20 14.63 1.87
CA VAL A 128 -17.98 13.46 2.73
C VAL A 128 -17.55 12.21 1.94
N ALA A 129 -18.04 12.07 0.71
CA ALA A 129 -17.75 10.94 -0.16
C ALA A 129 -16.33 10.94 -0.71
N LEU A 130 -15.59 12.06 -0.67
CA LEU A 130 -14.15 12.11 -0.95
C LEU A 130 -13.33 11.26 0.04
N VAL A 131 -13.91 10.95 1.21
CA VAL A 131 -13.29 10.14 2.26
C VAL A 131 -13.99 8.79 2.42
N THR A 132 -15.33 8.74 2.49
CA THR A 132 -16.04 7.49 2.82
C THR A 132 -15.93 6.43 1.73
N HIS A 133 -15.73 6.81 0.45
CA HIS A 133 -15.58 5.86 -0.66
C HIS A 133 -14.42 4.88 -0.44
N ALA A 134 -13.34 5.33 0.19
CA ALA A 134 -12.13 4.56 0.42
C ALA A 134 -12.33 3.35 1.34
N PHE A 135 -13.45 3.27 2.05
CA PHE A 135 -13.73 2.20 3.01
C PHE A 135 -14.77 1.18 2.49
N LEU A 136 -15.47 1.48 1.38
CA LEU A 136 -16.40 0.57 0.74
C LEU A 136 -15.68 -0.43 -0.17
N HIS A 137 -15.97 -1.73 -0.04
CA HIS A 137 -15.33 -2.77 -0.84
C HIS A 137 -16.37 -3.76 -1.39
N SER A 138 -16.51 -3.82 -2.71
CA SER A 138 -17.49 -4.66 -3.42
C SER A 138 -17.32 -6.17 -3.25
N SER A 139 -16.13 -6.65 -2.85
CA SER A 139 -15.87 -8.07 -2.63
C SER A 139 -14.73 -8.30 -1.64
N ILE A 140 -14.62 -9.54 -1.12
CA ILE A 140 -13.51 -9.95 -0.25
C ILE A 140 -12.16 -9.83 -0.95
N TRP A 141 -12.08 -10.07 -2.26
CA TRP A 141 -10.84 -9.94 -3.04
C TRP A 141 -10.45 -8.47 -3.24
N HIS A 142 -11.43 -7.60 -3.49
CA HIS A 142 -11.20 -6.17 -3.58
C HIS A 142 -10.69 -5.61 -2.24
N LEU A 143 -11.25 -6.07 -1.11
CA LEU A 143 -10.71 -5.75 0.23
C LEU A 143 -9.28 -6.31 0.40
N ALA A 144 -9.08 -7.62 0.19
CA ALA A 144 -7.82 -8.31 0.48
C ALA A 144 -6.63 -7.71 -0.29
N LEU A 145 -6.81 -7.39 -1.57
CA LEU A 145 -5.76 -6.76 -2.38
C LEU A 145 -5.41 -5.35 -1.87
N ASN A 146 -6.41 -4.54 -1.54
CA ASN A 146 -6.19 -3.21 -0.94
C ASN A 146 -5.43 -3.30 0.38
N LEU A 147 -5.84 -4.20 1.28
CA LEU A 147 -5.20 -4.39 2.57
C LEU A 147 -3.77 -4.96 2.45
N TRP A 148 -3.51 -5.82 1.46
CA TRP A 148 -2.17 -6.33 1.15
C TRP A 148 -1.24 -5.19 0.74
N PHE A 149 -1.63 -4.40 -0.28
CA PHE A 149 -0.80 -3.30 -0.76
C PHE A 149 -0.65 -2.18 0.27
N LEU A 150 -1.70 -1.90 1.04
CA LEU A 150 -1.61 -1.01 2.21
C LEU A 150 -0.55 -1.53 3.18
N TRP A 151 -0.65 -2.78 3.63
CA TRP A 151 0.30 -3.38 4.57
C TRP A 151 1.76 -3.30 4.10
N LEU A 152 2.04 -3.59 2.82
CA LEU A 152 3.41 -3.60 2.28
C LEU A 152 4.11 -2.23 2.34
N ALA A 153 3.37 -1.13 2.17
CA ALA A 153 3.95 0.20 2.03
C ALA A 153 3.65 1.14 3.22
N ALA A 154 2.47 1.02 3.85
CA ALA A 154 2.02 1.89 4.94
C ALA A 154 2.89 1.78 6.20
N VAL A 155 3.33 0.57 6.56
CA VAL A 155 4.15 0.36 7.77
C VAL A 155 5.42 1.20 7.71
N ALA A 156 6.07 1.26 6.54
CA ALA A 156 7.27 2.06 6.33
C ALA A 156 6.96 3.58 6.40
N LEU A 157 5.85 4.04 5.82
CA LEU A 157 5.47 5.47 5.89
C LEU A 157 4.98 5.90 7.28
N GLU A 158 4.28 5.04 8.02
CA GLU A 158 3.93 5.30 9.42
C GLU A 158 5.20 5.42 10.29
N ASP A 159 6.26 4.69 9.95
CA ASP A 159 7.52 4.82 10.66
C ASP A 159 8.21 6.17 10.42
N VAL A 160 8.26 6.63 9.16
CA VAL A 160 8.86 7.94 8.80
C VAL A 160 7.99 9.11 9.28
N TRP A 161 6.70 9.12 9.00
CA TRP A 161 5.81 10.27 9.24
C TRP A 161 5.03 10.21 10.56
N GLY A 162 4.92 9.05 11.18
CA GLY A 162 4.26 8.86 12.46
C GLY A 162 2.73 8.69 12.41
N ARG A 163 2.19 8.25 13.55
CA ARG A 163 0.80 7.78 13.74
C ARG A 163 -0.31 8.81 13.46
N ALA A 164 0.01 10.10 13.47
CA ALA A 164 -0.97 11.17 13.23
C ALA A 164 -0.93 11.68 11.78
N ALA A 165 0.27 11.90 11.22
CA ALA A 165 0.41 12.43 9.87
C ALA A 165 0.08 11.36 8.80
N PHE A 166 0.44 10.09 9.03
CA PHE A 166 0.20 9.03 8.06
C PHE A 166 -1.30 8.79 7.74
N PRO A 167 -2.22 8.67 8.73
CA PRO A 167 -3.65 8.57 8.43
C PRO A 167 -4.21 9.82 7.75
N ALA A 168 -3.82 11.02 8.17
CA ALA A 168 -4.26 12.25 7.52
C ALA A 168 -3.83 12.28 6.04
N PHE A 169 -2.59 11.89 5.74
CA PHE A 169 -2.10 11.71 4.38
C PHE A 169 -2.92 10.67 3.60
N TYR A 170 -3.22 9.50 4.20
CA TYR A 170 -4.00 8.44 3.55
C TYR A 170 -5.39 8.94 3.12
N LEU A 171 -6.08 9.70 3.99
CA LEU A 171 -7.38 10.30 3.65
C LEU A 171 -7.27 11.39 2.56
N LEU A 172 -6.20 12.19 2.57
CA LEU A 172 -5.94 13.18 1.52
C LEU A 172 -5.61 12.52 0.17
N ALA A 173 -4.88 11.41 0.17
CA ALA A 173 -4.62 10.60 -1.03
C ALA A 173 -5.91 9.98 -1.59
N ALA A 174 -6.82 9.52 -0.71
CA ALA A 174 -8.15 9.06 -1.10
C ALA A 174 -8.95 10.16 -1.82
N ALA A 175 -8.94 11.37 -1.27
CA ALA A 175 -9.62 12.52 -1.86
C ALA A 175 -8.98 12.96 -3.18
N ALA A 176 -7.65 12.99 -3.26
CA ALA A 176 -6.93 13.32 -4.49
C ALA A 176 -7.20 12.33 -5.63
N GLY A 177 -7.26 11.03 -5.32
CA GLY A 177 -7.70 10.00 -6.28
C GLY A 177 -9.15 10.21 -6.74
N ALA A 178 -10.08 10.45 -5.82
CA ALA A 178 -11.47 10.73 -6.18
C ALA A 178 -11.62 11.99 -7.05
N ILE A 179 -10.86 13.05 -6.78
CA ILE A 179 -10.83 14.28 -7.59
C ILE A 179 -10.25 14.01 -8.98
N ALA A 180 -9.14 13.28 -9.10
CA ALA A 180 -8.57 12.94 -10.41
C ALA A 180 -9.55 12.10 -11.27
N HIS A 181 -10.26 11.15 -10.64
CA HIS A 181 -11.31 10.40 -11.31
C HIS A 181 -12.52 11.27 -11.68
N HIS A 182 -12.95 12.18 -10.81
CA HIS A 182 -14.00 13.15 -11.11
C HIS A 182 -13.66 13.97 -12.35
N LEU A 183 -12.44 14.51 -12.44
CA LEU A 183 -11.99 15.31 -13.58
C LEU A 183 -11.91 14.51 -14.89
N SER A 184 -11.71 13.19 -14.81
CA SER A 184 -11.71 12.31 -15.99
C SER A 184 -13.11 11.99 -16.54
N ALA A 185 -14.14 12.00 -15.67
CA ALA A 185 -15.52 11.70 -16.06
C ALA A 185 -16.53 12.41 -15.13
N PRO A 186 -16.67 13.76 -15.21
CA PRO A 186 -17.52 14.52 -14.28
C PRO A 186 -18.99 14.10 -14.36
N GLY A 187 -19.46 13.69 -15.54
CA GLY A 187 -20.79 13.15 -15.77
C GLY A 187 -21.02 11.71 -15.28
N SER A 188 -20.02 10.98 -14.76
CA SER A 188 -20.23 9.58 -14.39
C SER A 188 -21.21 9.42 -13.22
N GLY A 189 -22.24 8.59 -13.40
CA GLY A 189 -23.18 8.18 -12.35
C GLY A 189 -22.78 6.90 -11.60
N VAL A 190 -21.67 6.27 -12.00
CA VAL A 190 -21.12 5.07 -11.35
C VAL A 190 -20.37 5.50 -10.08
N PRO A 191 -20.70 4.98 -8.90
CA PRO A 191 -19.97 5.32 -7.68
C PRO A 191 -18.56 4.74 -7.68
N LEU A 192 -17.56 5.58 -7.50
CA LEU A 192 -16.22 5.16 -7.10
C LEU A 192 -16.28 4.62 -5.66
N ILE A 193 -15.70 3.44 -5.45
CA ILE A 193 -15.54 2.78 -4.15
C ILE A 193 -14.19 2.04 -4.09
N GLY A 194 -13.63 1.91 -2.90
CA GLY A 194 -12.41 1.13 -2.64
C GLY A 194 -11.24 1.97 -2.16
N ALA A 195 -10.41 1.38 -1.30
CA ALA A 195 -9.21 2.02 -0.76
C ALA A 195 -8.13 2.32 -1.81
N SER A 196 -8.29 1.89 -3.06
CA SER A 196 -7.20 1.73 -4.01
C SER A 196 -6.53 3.06 -4.37
N GLY A 197 -7.27 4.15 -4.59
CA GLY A 197 -6.67 5.47 -4.81
C GLY A 197 -5.84 5.96 -3.62
N ALA A 198 -6.29 5.71 -2.39
CA ALA A 198 -5.54 6.02 -1.17
C ALA A 198 -4.26 5.18 -1.06
N VAL A 199 -4.36 3.88 -1.33
CA VAL A 199 -3.25 2.93 -1.36
C VAL A 199 -2.25 3.28 -2.48
N SER A 200 -2.71 3.71 -3.66
CA SER A 200 -1.85 4.21 -4.73
C SER A 200 -1.04 5.42 -4.29
N GLY A 201 -1.62 6.32 -3.48
CA GLY A 201 -0.86 7.41 -2.84
C GLY A 201 0.18 6.92 -1.83
N VAL A 202 -0.15 5.93 -1.00
CA VAL A 202 0.84 5.27 -0.13
C VAL A 202 1.98 4.66 -0.96
N ILE A 203 1.69 4.04 -2.11
CA ILE A 203 2.69 3.49 -3.03
C ILE A 203 3.54 4.60 -3.69
N GLY A 204 2.93 5.69 -4.13
CA GLY A 204 3.63 6.85 -4.72
C GLY A 204 4.55 7.57 -3.73
N ALA A 205 4.11 7.71 -2.48
CA ALA A 205 4.96 8.20 -1.40
C ALA A 205 6.08 7.21 -1.05
N PHE A 206 5.78 5.90 -0.98
CA PHE A 206 6.78 4.85 -0.73
C PHE A 206 7.89 4.84 -1.79
N LEU A 207 7.57 5.07 -3.06
CA LEU A 207 8.55 5.23 -4.14
C LEU A 207 9.57 6.34 -3.82
N VAL A 208 9.12 7.48 -3.32
CA VAL A 208 10.00 8.63 -2.98
C VAL A 208 10.74 8.41 -1.66
N CYS A 209 10.09 7.78 -0.68
CA CYS A 209 10.71 7.45 0.61
C CYS A 209 11.79 6.38 0.47
N HIS A 210 11.54 5.32 -0.31
CA HIS A 210 12.36 4.11 -0.38
C HIS A 210 12.61 3.62 -1.83
N PRO A 211 13.15 4.45 -2.74
CA PRO A 211 13.25 4.12 -4.18
C PRO A 211 14.09 2.87 -4.47
N ARG A 212 15.08 2.56 -3.62
CA ARG A 212 15.96 1.38 -3.75
C ARG A 212 15.46 0.12 -3.03
N ALA A 213 14.29 0.16 -2.40
CA ALA A 213 13.69 -1.02 -1.77
C ALA A 213 13.44 -2.11 -2.82
N LYS A 214 13.83 -3.36 -2.52
CA LYS A 214 13.63 -4.51 -3.40
C LYS A 214 12.30 -5.16 -3.09
N ILE A 215 11.33 -4.99 -3.98
CA ILE A 215 10.02 -5.62 -3.91
C ILE A 215 10.12 -7.00 -4.56
N GLN A 216 9.66 -8.04 -3.86
CA GLN A 216 9.69 -9.41 -4.36
C GLN A 216 8.50 -9.64 -5.29
N VAL A 217 8.75 -9.77 -6.60
CA VAL A 217 7.70 -9.94 -7.61
C VAL A 217 7.62 -11.40 -8.04
N ALA A 218 6.46 -12.02 -7.87
CA ALA A 218 6.19 -13.35 -8.40
C ALA A 218 5.92 -13.26 -9.91
N THR A 219 6.88 -13.70 -10.72
CA THR A 219 6.72 -13.80 -12.18
C THR A 219 6.12 -15.16 -12.55
N LEU A 220 4.95 -15.17 -13.20
CA LEU A 220 4.34 -16.41 -13.71
C LEU A 220 4.97 -16.77 -15.06
N GLY A 221 5.91 -17.72 -15.05
CA GLY A 221 6.42 -18.34 -16.27
C GLY A 221 5.45 -19.40 -16.79
N ARG A 222 4.87 -19.19 -17.98
CA ARG A 222 3.90 -20.11 -18.65
C ARG A 222 4.38 -21.56 -18.78
N TYR A 223 5.69 -21.82 -18.67
CA TYR A 223 6.32 -23.13 -18.82
C TYR A 223 7.40 -23.46 -17.76
N SER A 224 7.60 -22.62 -16.74
CA SER A 224 8.79 -22.70 -15.87
C SER A 224 8.54 -22.43 -14.37
N GLY A 225 7.27 -22.44 -13.97
CA GLY A 225 6.85 -22.19 -12.59
C GLY A 225 6.89 -20.69 -12.21
N ALA A 226 6.39 -20.38 -11.01
CA ALA A 226 6.46 -19.03 -10.47
C ALA A 226 7.88 -18.75 -9.97
N ARG A 227 8.56 -17.73 -10.53
CA ARG A 227 9.88 -17.29 -10.06
C ARG A 227 9.75 -15.96 -9.33
N ILE A 228 10.20 -15.91 -8.08
CA ILE A 228 10.24 -14.67 -7.30
C ILE A 228 11.51 -13.90 -7.68
N VAL A 229 11.34 -12.71 -8.25
CA VAL A 229 12.43 -11.83 -8.69
C VAL A 229 12.40 -10.54 -7.88
N PRO A 230 13.49 -10.15 -7.20
CA PRO A 230 13.56 -8.87 -6.51
C PRO A 230 13.73 -7.72 -7.51
N MET A 231 12.73 -6.85 -7.61
CA MET A 231 12.75 -5.65 -8.46
C MET A 231 12.82 -4.38 -7.60
N PRO A 232 13.69 -3.39 -7.91
CA PRO A 232 13.73 -2.16 -7.14
C PRO A 232 12.47 -1.31 -7.37
N ALA A 233 12.00 -0.64 -6.32
CA ALA A 233 10.77 0.17 -6.35
C ALA A 233 10.80 1.26 -7.42
N TYR A 234 11.96 1.89 -7.67
CA TYR A 234 12.14 2.89 -8.73
C TYR A 234 11.89 2.37 -10.16
N LEU A 235 11.94 1.06 -10.38
CA LEU A 235 11.62 0.44 -11.66
C LEU A 235 10.17 -0.09 -11.66
N LEU A 236 9.80 -0.84 -10.62
CA LEU A 236 8.51 -1.52 -10.55
C LEU A 236 7.32 -0.54 -10.48
N LEU A 237 7.41 0.49 -9.63
CA LEU A 237 6.26 1.34 -9.33
C LEU A 237 5.94 2.33 -10.47
N PRO A 238 6.92 2.96 -11.16
CA PRO A 238 6.65 3.70 -12.38
C PRO A 238 6.14 2.79 -13.51
N LEU A 239 6.63 1.56 -13.64
CA LEU A 239 6.11 0.62 -14.65
C LEU A 239 4.64 0.26 -14.38
N TRP A 240 4.28 0.02 -13.11
CA TRP A 240 2.88 -0.16 -12.73
C TRP A 240 2.03 1.09 -13.05
N ALA A 241 2.49 2.29 -12.69
CA ALA A 241 1.79 3.53 -13.02
C ALA A 241 1.63 3.75 -14.54
N LEU A 242 2.56 3.28 -15.38
CA LEU A 242 2.39 3.27 -16.84
C LEU A 242 1.34 2.28 -17.33
N VAL A 243 1.17 1.13 -16.67
CA VAL A 243 0.07 0.19 -16.93
C VAL A 243 -1.28 0.83 -16.54
N GLU A 244 -1.33 1.51 -15.39
CA GLU A 244 -2.52 2.26 -14.99
C GLU A 244 -2.87 3.37 -15.99
N LEU A 245 -1.86 4.11 -16.49
CA LEU A 245 -2.04 5.14 -17.53
C LEU A 245 -2.54 4.55 -18.85
N PHE A 246 -2.00 3.41 -19.28
CA PHE A 246 -2.50 2.72 -20.47
C PHE A 246 -3.94 2.25 -20.29
N GLY A 247 -4.29 1.69 -19.13
CA GLY A 247 -5.65 1.32 -18.78
C GLY A 247 -6.61 2.52 -18.80
N ALA A 248 -6.18 3.67 -18.28
CA ALA A 248 -6.95 4.91 -18.24
C ALA A 248 -7.41 5.43 -19.62
N PHE A 249 -6.70 5.08 -20.69
CA PHE A 249 -7.05 5.45 -22.07
C PHE A 249 -7.64 4.32 -22.91
N THR A 250 -7.53 3.06 -22.49
CA THR A 250 -7.91 1.89 -23.31
C THR A 250 -9.03 1.04 -22.72
N ALA A 251 -9.31 1.15 -21.42
CA ALA A 251 -10.40 0.43 -20.78
C ALA A 251 -11.76 1.00 -21.20
N THR A 252 -12.57 0.17 -21.87
CA THR A 252 -13.93 0.51 -22.32
C THR A 252 -15.01 0.15 -21.29
N ARG A 253 -14.63 -0.36 -20.12
CA ARG A 253 -15.52 -0.70 -19.00
C ARG A 253 -14.94 -0.23 -17.67
N GLY A 254 -15.80 0.31 -16.81
CA GLY A 254 -15.44 1.05 -15.59
C GLY A 254 -15.07 0.20 -14.37
N ASP A 255 -14.67 -1.06 -14.54
CA ASP A 255 -14.41 -2.00 -13.44
C ASP A 255 -13.15 -1.61 -12.62
N THR A 256 -12.29 -0.75 -13.17
CA THR A 256 -11.06 -0.28 -12.51
C THR A 256 -10.91 1.24 -12.68
N ALA A 257 -10.80 1.94 -11.55
CA ALA A 257 -10.69 3.40 -11.50
C ALA A 257 -9.25 3.88 -11.73
N TYR A 258 -8.70 3.62 -12.92
CA TYR A 258 -7.32 3.96 -13.29
C TYR A 258 -6.93 5.42 -12.97
N TRP A 259 -7.82 6.38 -13.26
CA TRP A 259 -7.60 7.80 -12.93
C TRP A 259 -7.53 8.08 -11.42
N ALA A 260 -8.23 7.30 -10.58
CA ALA A 260 -8.10 7.40 -9.13
C ALA A 260 -6.76 6.86 -8.63
N HIS A 261 -6.26 5.77 -9.22
CA HIS A 261 -4.96 5.21 -8.90
C HIS A 261 -3.83 6.18 -9.27
N LEU A 262 -3.86 6.73 -10.50
CA LEU A 262 -2.90 7.73 -10.98
C LEU A 262 -2.93 9.00 -10.14
N GLY A 263 -4.13 9.54 -9.86
CA GLY A 263 -4.30 10.73 -9.03
C GLY A 263 -3.74 10.55 -7.62
N GLY A 264 -4.06 9.43 -6.98
CA GLY A 264 -3.51 9.05 -5.70
C GLY A 264 -1.98 8.93 -5.73
N PHE A 265 -1.43 8.15 -6.68
CA PHE A 265 0.01 7.92 -6.83
C PHE A 265 0.80 9.23 -7.04
N CYS A 266 0.35 10.08 -7.96
CA CYS A 266 0.98 11.37 -8.22
C CYS A 266 0.90 12.30 -7.00
N PHE A 267 -0.24 12.36 -6.31
CA PHE A 267 -0.38 13.11 -5.06
C PHE A 267 0.59 12.59 -3.98
N GLY A 268 0.69 11.27 -3.81
CA GLY A 268 1.58 10.63 -2.86
C GLY A 268 3.05 10.95 -3.10
N GLY A 269 3.51 10.81 -4.34
CA GLY A 269 4.87 11.16 -4.75
C GLY A 269 5.17 12.65 -4.58
N LEU A 270 4.22 13.53 -4.92
CA LEU A 270 4.35 14.97 -4.73
C LEU A 270 4.49 15.34 -3.25
N VAL A 271 3.59 14.86 -2.38
CA VAL A 271 3.64 15.14 -0.93
C VAL A 271 4.95 14.64 -0.33
N ALA A 272 5.37 13.41 -0.63
CA ALA A 272 6.64 12.88 -0.13
C ALA A 272 7.85 13.69 -0.61
N THR A 273 7.83 14.16 -1.86
CA THR A 273 8.89 15.01 -2.43
C THR A 273 8.96 16.37 -1.72
N LEU A 274 7.80 16.99 -1.44
CA LEU A 274 7.70 18.25 -0.71
C LEU A 274 8.13 18.12 0.77
N LEU A 275 7.77 17.02 1.45
CA LEU A 275 8.17 16.77 2.83
C LEU A 275 9.69 16.58 2.96
N LYS A 276 10.32 15.94 1.98
CA LYS A 276 11.78 15.80 1.90
C LYS A 276 12.47 17.12 1.56
N SER A 277 12.03 17.83 0.52
CA SER A 277 12.71 19.05 0.05
C SER A 277 12.63 20.22 1.05
N THR A 278 11.56 20.29 1.85
CA THR A 278 11.38 21.30 2.91
C THR A 278 12.07 20.94 4.23
N GLY A 279 12.64 19.74 4.35
CA GLY A 279 13.17 19.21 5.61
C GLY A 279 12.10 18.97 6.69
N LEU A 280 10.81 19.01 6.33
CA LEU A 280 9.73 18.75 7.28
C LEU A 280 9.71 17.28 7.71
N GLU A 281 10.13 16.36 6.84
CA GLU A 281 10.35 14.94 7.17
C GLU A 281 11.34 14.80 8.35
N ALA A 282 12.52 15.41 8.26
CA ALA A 282 13.52 15.41 9.35
C ALA A 282 12.99 16.07 10.64
N ARG A 283 12.12 17.07 10.55
CA ARG A 283 11.45 17.68 11.72
C ARG A 283 10.40 16.76 12.35
N LEU A 284 9.67 15.98 11.54
CA LEU A 284 8.74 14.95 12.03
C LEU A 284 9.50 13.83 12.72
N GLU A 285 10.57 13.32 12.10
CA GLU A 285 11.46 12.32 12.69
C GLU A 285 12.07 12.82 14.01
N ALA A 286 12.61 14.04 14.05
CA ALA A 286 13.18 14.63 15.26
C ALA A 286 12.14 14.83 16.37
N ARG A 287 10.91 15.26 16.06
CA ARG A 287 9.81 15.35 17.05
C ARG A 287 9.40 13.97 17.56
N LEU A 288 9.29 13.00 16.65
CA LEU A 288 9.00 11.61 16.99
C LEU A 288 10.10 11.00 17.84
N ALA A 289 11.37 11.39 17.66
CA ALA A 289 12.50 10.98 18.50
C ALA A 289 12.50 11.68 19.87
N ALA A 290 12.25 12.99 19.92
CA ALA A 290 12.18 13.76 21.17
C ALA A 290 11.06 13.25 22.10
N THR A 291 9.90 12.90 21.55
CA THR A 291 8.78 12.30 22.29
C THR A 291 9.11 10.92 22.89
N ARG A 292 10.21 10.27 22.47
CA ARG A 292 10.63 8.95 22.97
C ARG A 292 11.53 9.02 24.22
N GLY A 293 11.97 10.20 24.66
CA GLY A 293 12.89 10.32 25.80
C GLY A 293 14.18 9.53 25.60
N PHE A 294 14.79 9.63 24.41
CA PHE A 294 15.97 8.85 24.06
C PHE A 294 17.25 9.49 24.64
N ASP A 295 17.58 9.12 25.88
CA ASP A 295 18.94 9.34 26.38
C ASP A 295 19.94 8.65 25.45
N SER A 296 20.95 9.40 25.01
CA SER A 296 22.02 8.86 24.17
C SER A 296 22.74 7.75 24.94
N PRO A 297 22.82 6.51 24.43
CA PRO A 297 23.66 5.50 25.06
C PRO A 297 25.12 5.87 24.82
N THR A 298 25.72 6.59 25.76
CA THR A 298 27.18 6.72 25.95
C THR A 298 27.75 5.39 26.42
N ARG A 299 27.54 4.32 25.64
CA ARG A 299 28.12 3.02 25.89
C ARG A 299 29.54 3.02 25.33
N SER A 300 30.50 3.23 26.23
CA SER A 300 31.92 2.97 25.97
C SER A 300 32.07 1.60 25.31
N SER A 301 32.64 1.56 24.11
CA SER A 301 32.90 0.31 23.39
C SER A 301 33.77 -0.62 24.23
N PRO A 302 33.35 -1.86 24.50
CA PRO A 302 34.29 -2.91 24.89
C PRO A 302 35.29 -3.08 23.75
N SER A 303 36.58 -3.05 24.05
CA SER A 303 37.64 -3.32 23.08
C SER A 303 37.46 -4.71 22.47
N ALA A 304 37.46 -4.79 21.13
CA ALA A 304 37.39 -6.07 20.44
C ALA A 304 38.64 -6.92 20.76
N PRO A 305 38.51 -8.23 21.02
CA PRO A 305 39.66 -9.12 21.14
C PRO A 305 40.42 -9.16 19.82
N GLN A 306 41.75 -9.02 19.88
CA GLN A 306 42.60 -9.17 18.71
C GLN A 306 42.61 -10.64 18.26
N THR A 307 41.99 -10.96 17.12
CA THR A 307 42.10 -12.28 16.50
C THR A 307 43.42 -12.40 15.75
N THR A 308 44.38 -13.11 16.34
CA THR A 308 45.63 -13.49 15.65
C THR A 308 45.37 -14.50 14.54
N SER A 309 46.11 -14.38 13.44
CA SER A 309 45.97 -15.17 12.21
C SER A 309 46.55 -16.58 12.28
N GLY A 310 45.88 -17.53 11.62
CA GLY A 310 46.27 -18.95 11.45
C GLY A 310 45.08 -19.85 11.79
N GLY A 311 44.79 -20.95 11.11
CA GLY A 311 45.41 -21.64 9.97
C GLY A 311 44.52 -22.85 9.62
N TRP A 312 44.69 -23.44 8.44
CA TRP A 312 43.80 -24.48 7.89
C TRP A 312 43.73 -25.76 8.76
N GLY A 313 42.55 -26.39 8.91
CA GLY A 313 42.42 -27.68 9.60
C GLY A 313 41.00 -28.24 9.64
N ALA A 314 40.81 -29.42 9.05
CA ALA A 314 39.54 -30.00 8.60
C ALA A 314 38.68 -30.75 9.65
N SER A 315 37.46 -31.07 9.18
CA SER A 315 36.70 -32.31 9.43
C SER A 315 35.69 -32.37 10.58
N LEU A 316 34.45 -32.62 10.16
CA LEU A 316 33.34 -33.13 10.96
C LEU A 316 33.66 -34.57 11.42
N THR A 317 33.31 -34.96 12.65
CA THR A 317 33.09 -36.38 13.00
C THR A 317 32.23 -36.49 14.25
N ILE A 318 31.15 -37.27 14.16
CA ILE A 318 30.40 -37.78 15.31
C ILE A 318 30.72 -39.27 15.42
N PRO A 319 31.12 -39.76 16.61
CA PRO A 319 30.91 -41.15 16.97
C PRO A 319 30.02 -41.27 18.22
N GLY A 320 29.12 -42.26 18.19
CA GLY A 320 28.37 -42.69 19.37
C GLY A 320 28.97 -43.95 20.01
N SER A 321 28.20 -44.54 20.92
CA SER A 321 28.35 -45.86 21.56
C SER A 321 29.67 -46.17 22.29
N ASP A 322 29.52 -46.30 23.61
CA ASP A 322 30.13 -47.31 24.47
C ASP A 322 31.65 -47.50 24.51
N THR A 323 32.22 -47.24 25.68
CA THR A 323 32.80 -48.32 26.51
C THR A 323 32.97 -47.88 27.96
N ARG A 324 32.55 -48.72 28.91
CA ARG A 324 32.92 -48.62 30.33
C ARG A 324 34.02 -49.63 30.63
N GLY A 325 34.96 -49.28 31.51
CA GLY A 325 35.54 -50.25 32.46
C GLY A 325 37.07 -50.37 32.52
N ALA A 326 37.57 -50.47 33.76
CA ALA A 326 38.92 -50.86 34.21
C ALA A 326 40.07 -49.89 33.81
N SER A 327 40.69 -49.15 34.75
CA SER A 327 41.69 -49.55 35.78
C SER A 327 43.08 -49.89 35.18
N SER A 328 44.24 -49.53 35.77
CA SER A 328 44.55 -49.21 37.18
C SER A 328 45.89 -48.46 37.36
N ALA A 329 46.25 -48.13 38.61
CA ALA A 329 47.60 -47.80 39.15
C ALA A 329 48.33 -46.54 38.60
N ALA A 330 48.66 -45.51 39.41
CA ALA A 330 49.68 -45.42 40.48
C ALA A 330 51.15 -45.34 39.94
N SER A 331 52.10 -44.54 40.46
CA SER A 331 52.17 -43.77 41.71
C SER A 331 53.28 -42.69 41.71
N ARG A 332 53.17 -41.64 42.57
CA ARG A 332 54.27 -40.84 43.23
C ARG A 332 55.27 -40.08 42.30
N SER A 333 56.01 -39.04 42.70
CA SER A 333 56.26 -38.35 43.98
C SER A 333 56.54 -36.83 43.78
N LYS A 334 56.77 -36.08 44.87
CA LYS A 334 56.82 -34.59 44.96
C LYS A 334 58.28 -34.08 45.15
N PRO A 335 58.61 -32.84 45.62
CA PRO A 335 59.28 -31.80 44.81
C PRO A 335 60.63 -31.26 45.36
N SER A 336 61.31 -30.35 44.64
CA SER A 336 62.23 -29.35 45.24
C SER A 336 62.66 -28.23 44.26
N ALA A 337 62.70 -26.98 44.76
CA ALA A 337 63.48 -25.84 44.24
C ALA A 337 64.78 -25.69 45.10
N PRO A 338 65.75 -24.73 44.95
CA PRO A 338 65.55 -23.28 44.69
C PRO A 338 66.67 -22.49 43.91
N SER A 339 66.47 -21.15 43.82
CA SER A 339 67.46 -20.03 43.91
C SER A 339 68.57 -19.75 42.84
N THR A 340 68.35 -18.70 42.01
CA THR A 340 69.13 -17.41 41.80
C THR A 340 70.66 -17.37 41.57
N PRO A 341 71.34 -16.24 41.18
CA PRO A 341 70.91 -14.87 40.75
C PRO A 341 71.65 -14.29 39.48
N ASP A 342 71.57 -12.95 39.26
CA ASP A 342 72.56 -12.03 38.61
C ASP A 342 72.73 -12.01 37.06
N ASP A 343 73.05 -10.90 36.34
CA ASP A 343 73.22 -9.46 36.70
C ASP A 343 73.09 -8.49 35.47
N ALA A 344 73.21 -7.16 35.71
CA ALA A 344 73.65 -6.05 34.83
C ALA A 344 72.85 -5.72 33.54
N GLN A 345 72.19 -4.55 33.39
CA GLN A 345 72.69 -3.16 33.22
C GLN A 345 73.35 -2.80 31.87
N THR A 346 72.75 -1.84 31.14
CA THR A 346 73.28 -0.78 30.22
C THR A 346 72.18 -0.38 29.21
N ARG A 347 72.06 0.83 28.62
CA ARG A 347 72.40 2.25 28.91
C ARG A 347 71.83 3.09 27.73
N ASP A 348 71.27 4.27 28.02
CA ASP A 348 71.07 5.49 27.20
C ASP A 348 71.02 5.52 25.63
N LEU A 349 69.87 6.02 25.10
CA LEU A 349 69.62 7.15 24.12
C LEU A 349 70.54 7.41 22.88
N PRO A 350 70.13 8.17 21.80
CA PRO A 350 68.93 9.02 21.61
C PRO A 350 68.18 8.92 20.24
N ARG A 351 67.17 9.78 20.04
CA ARG A 351 66.47 10.16 18.77
C ARG A 351 67.37 11.02 17.84
N PRO A 352 67.10 11.20 16.51
CA PRO A 352 65.79 11.56 15.86
C PRO A 352 65.46 10.68 14.60
N SER A 353 64.66 11.01 13.56
CA SER A 353 64.06 12.27 13.06
C SER A 353 62.73 12.10 12.23
N ARG A 354 62.66 12.66 11.01
CA ARG A 354 61.57 12.82 9.99
C ARG A 354 62.23 13.40 8.71
N PRO A 355 61.55 13.59 7.55
CA PRO A 355 60.43 12.86 6.95
C PRO A 355 60.67 12.52 5.45
N LYS A 356 59.72 11.86 4.78
CA LYS A 356 59.17 12.29 3.48
C LYS A 356 57.80 11.65 3.23
#